data_AF-A0AAW2BM34-F1
#
_entry.id   AF-A0AAW2BM34-F1
#
_cell.length_a   1.000
_cell.length_b   1.000
_cell.length_c   1.000
_cell.angle_alpha   90.00
_cell.angle_beta   90.00
_cell.angle_gamma   90.00
#
_symmetry.space_group_name_H-M   'P 1'
#
loop_
_entity.id
_entity.type
_entity.pdbx_description
1 polymer ?
#
loop_
_entity_poly.entity_id
_entity_poly.type
_entity_poly.pdbx_seq_one_letter_code
_entity_poly.pdbx_strand_id
1 'polypeptide(L)' 'MCACDHDMRFTYIHSGWEGSANDLRVFEEAIKDLKHGFPRPTEGSYYLVDSGYSIGASFLPPHEATQYHA' A
#
# COMPACT_ATOMS: atom_id res chain seq x y z
N MET A 1 5.44 4.34 5.37
CA MET A 1 4.30 3.93 4.50
C MET A 1 2.99 4.12 5.24
N CYS A 2 1.93 4.49 4.54
CA CYS A 2 0.59 4.58 5.11
C CYS A 2 -0.45 4.00 4.15
N ALA A 3 -1.61 3.60 4.68
CA ALA A 3 -2.79 3.29 3.89
C ALA A 3 -3.92 4.21 4.34
N CYS A 4 -4.76 4.62 3.38
CA CYS A 4 -5.92 5.47 3.63
C CYS A 4 -7.19 4.85 3.08
N ASP A 5 -8.34 5.26 3.62
CA ASP A 5 -9.63 5.02 3.00
C ASP A 5 -9.90 6.01 1.85
N HIS A 6 -11.09 5.90 1.23
CA HIS A 6 -11.50 6.79 0.13
C HIS A 6 -11.72 8.25 0.57
N ASP A 7 -11.86 8.52 1.88
CA ASP A 7 -11.95 9.86 2.45
C ASP A 7 -10.56 10.43 2.77
N MET A 8 -9.47 9.77 2.32
CA MET A 8 -8.08 10.14 2.60
C MET A 8 -7.73 10.14 4.09
N ARG A 9 -8.43 9.34 4.91
CA ARG A 9 -8.10 9.17 6.33
C ARG A 9 -7.15 8.00 6.49
N PHE A 10 -6.05 8.21 7.23
CA PHE A 10 -5.12 7.14 7.53
C PHE A 10 -5.80 6.03 8.33
N THR A 11 -5.82 4.82 7.77
CA THR A 11 -6.31 3.61 8.43
C THR A 11 -5.16 2.74 8.93
N TYR A 12 -3.95 2.98 8.41
CA TYR A 12 -2.73 2.29 8.82
C TYR A 12 -1.50 3.17 8.62
N ILE A 13 -0.56 3.11 9.56
CA ILE A 13 0.74 3.78 9.48
C ILE A 13 1.84 2.79 9.86
N HIS A 14 2.78 2.55 8.94
CA HIS A 14 4.03 1.85 9.22
C HIS A 14 5.18 2.85 9.27
N SER A 15 5.70 3.06 10.48
CA SER A 15 6.75 4.02 10.83
C SER A 15 8.00 3.31 11.37
N GLY A 16 9.09 4.05 11.58
CA GLY A 16 10.35 3.50 12.10
C GLY A 16 11.39 3.16 11.03
N TRP A 17 11.13 3.49 9.78
CA TRP A 17 12.09 3.36 8.68
C TRP A 17 12.83 4.67 8.42
N GLU A 18 14.08 4.54 7.99
CA GLU A 18 14.88 5.66 7.50
C GLU A 18 14.23 6.27 6.25
N GLY A 19 14.31 7.59 6.09
CA GLY A 19 13.74 8.28 4.92
C GLY A 19 14.38 7.91 3.57
N SER A 20 15.54 7.26 3.58
CA SER A 20 16.22 6.71 2.40
C SER A 20 15.80 5.27 2.07
N ALA A 21 14.96 4.66 2.92
CA ALA A 21 14.52 3.29 2.73
C ALA A 21 13.70 3.15 1.45
N ASN A 22 13.89 2.02 0.76
CA ASN A 22 13.14 1.72 -0.45
C ASN A 22 11.67 1.41 -0.10
N ASP A 23 10.74 2.12 -0.73
CA ASP A 23 9.29 2.02 -0.45
C ASP A 23 8.73 0.60 -0.65
N LEU A 24 9.24 -0.16 -1.63
CA LEU A 24 8.87 -1.56 -1.85
C LEU A 24 9.26 -2.41 -0.65
N ARG A 25 10.47 -2.22 -0.11
CA ARG A 25 10.95 -2.97 1.07
C ARG A 25 10.10 -2.67 2.32
N VAL A 26 9.77 -1.40 2.55
CA VAL A 26 8.94 -0.98 3.69
C VAL A 26 7.54 -1.61 3.61
N PHE A 27 6.96 -1.65 2.41
CA PHE A 27 5.67 -2.30 2.16
C PHE A 27 5.73 -3.81 2.34
N GLU A 28 6.72 -4.47 1.75
CA GLU A 28 6.87 -5.92 1.86
C GLU A 28 6.98 -6.37 3.33
N GLU A 29 7.74 -5.64 4.15
CA GLU A 29 7.86 -5.95 5.58
C GLU A 29 6.53 -5.76 6.33
N ALA A 30 5.77 -4.71 6.01
CA ALA A 30 4.47 -4.47 6.63
C ALA A 30 3.45 -5.57 6.31
N ILE A 31 3.43 -6.08 5.07
CA ILE A 31 2.42 -7.06 4.64
C ILE A 31 2.81 -8.52 4.90
N LYS A 32 4.11 -8.85 4.94
CA LYS A 32 4.60 -10.23 5.14
C LYS A 32 4.57 -10.66 6.60
N ASP A 33 4.80 -9.73 7.53
CA ASP A 33 4.86 -10.04 8.95
C ASP A 33 3.59 -9.57 9.68
N LEU A 34 2.80 -10.55 10.15
CA LEU A 34 1.55 -10.31 10.86
C LEU A 34 1.72 -9.47 12.13
N LYS A 35 2.93 -9.41 12.72
CA LYS A 35 3.20 -8.56 13.89
C LYS A 35 2.99 -7.07 13.59
N HIS A 36 3.12 -6.66 12.32
CA HIS A 36 2.94 -5.27 11.90
C HIS A 36 1.47 -4.90 11.70
N GLY A 37 0.55 -5.86 11.78
CA GLY A 37 -0.89 -5.61 11.82
C GLY A 37 -1.44 -4.94 10.55
N PHE A 38 -0.80 -5.12 9.39
CA PHE A 38 -1.30 -4.56 8.14
C PHE A 38 -2.70 -5.15 7.84
N PRO A 39 -3.74 -4.31 7.68
CA PRO A 39 -5.09 -4.78 7.48
C PRO A 39 -5.22 -5.50 6.13
N ARG A 40 -5.89 -6.66 6.14
CA ARG A 40 -6.21 -7.38 4.90
C ARG A 40 -7.47 -6.77 4.29
N PRO A 41 -7.52 -6.55 2.96
CA PRO A 41 -8.73 -6.01 2.36
C PRO A 41 -9.89 -6.99 2.52
N THR A 42 -11.10 -6.46 2.60
CA THR A 42 -12.34 -7.24 2.60
C THR A 42 -12.48 -8.04 1.32
N GLU A 43 -13.22 -9.14 1.37
CA GLU A 43 -13.47 -9.97 0.19
C GLU A 43 -14.10 -9.13 -0.93
N GLY A 44 -13.52 -9.22 -2.14
CA GLY A 44 -13.92 -8.39 -3.28
C GLY A 44 -13.33 -6.98 -3.32
N SER A 45 -12.47 -6.61 -2.37
CA SER A 45 -11.79 -5.31 -2.32
C SER A 45 -10.27 -5.44 -2.50
N TYR A 46 -9.63 -4.36 -2.92
CA TYR A 46 -8.18 -4.26 -3.11
C TYR A 46 -7.67 -2.91 -2.63
N TYR A 47 -6.39 -2.86 -2.24
CA TYR A 47 -5.68 -1.60 -2.05
C TYR A 47 -5.21 -1.06 -3.40
N LEU A 48 -5.46 0.23 -3.64
CA LEU A 48 -4.78 0.97 -4.70
C LEU A 48 -3.37 1.32 -4.18
N VAL A 49 -2.34 0.94 -4.92
CA VAL A 49 -0.93 1.16 -4.55
C VAL A 49 -0.23 2.00 -5.60
N ASP A 50 0.93 2.56 -5.29
CA ASP A 50 1.76 3.26 -6.29
C ASP A 50 2.28 2.29 -7.37
N SER A 51 2.63 2.83 -8.54
CA SER A 51 3.10 2.05 -9.69
C SER A 51 4.42 1.28 -9.44
N GLY A 52 5.17 1.65 -8.41
CA GLY A 52 6.40 0.96 -8.01
C GLY A 52 6.18 -0.36 -7.27
N TYR A 53 4.93 -0.73 -6.98
CA TYR A 53 4.59 -1.94 -6.23
C TYR A 53 4.17 -3.10 -7.13
N SER A 54 4.53 -4.32 -6.71
CA SER A 54 4.17 -5.56 -7.40
C SER A 54 2.66 -5.78 -7.42
N ILE A 55 2.11 -6.19 -8.59
CA ILE A 55 0.72 -6.62 -8.71
C ILE A 55 0.47 -7.88 -7.87
N GLY A 56 -0.61 -7.90 -7.10
CA GLY A 56 -1.07 -9.07 -6.36
C GLY A 56 -2.58 -9.12 -6.18
N ALA A 57 -3.10 -10.24 -5.68
CA ALA A 57 -4.55 -10.45 -5.52
C ALA A 57 -5.26 -9.42 -4.60
N SER A 58 -4.50 -8.68 -3.80
CA SER A 58 -5.00 -7.67 -2.85
C SER A 58 -4.46 -6.26 -3.10
N PHE A 59 -3.62 -6.09 -4.12
CA PHE A 59 -2.89 -4.84 -4.39
C PHE A 59 -2.92 -4.55 -5.89
N LEU A 60 -3.54 -3.44 -6.25
CA LEU A 60 -3.73 -3.02 -7.62
C LEU A 60 -2.94 -1.71 -7.86
N PRO A 61 -1.87 -1.73 -8.66
CA PRO A 61 -1.22 -0.51 -9.11
C PRO A 61 -2.10 0.23 -10.13
N PRO A 62 -1.86 1.54 -10.36
CA PRO A 62 -2.67 2.33 -11.28
C PRO A 62 -2.46 1.85 -12.70
N HIS A 63 -3.49 1.95 -13.54
CA HIS A 63 -3.37 1.64 -14.96
C HIS A 63 -2.37 2.60 -15.64
N GLU A 64 -1.30 2.05 -16.23
CA GLU A 64 -0.18 2.84 -16.77
C GLU A 64 -0.57 3.83 -17.87
N ALA A 65 -1.65 3.55 -18.61
CA ALA A 65 -2.09 4.42 -19.71
C ALA A 65 -3.07 5.53 -19.29
N THR A 66 -3.37 5.66 -17.98
CA THR A 66 -4.36 6.61 -17.50
C THR A 66 -3.78 7.47 -16.38
N GLN A 67 -3.68 8.78 -16.62
CA GLN A 67 -3.37 9.75 -15.58
C GLN A 67 -4.62 9.95 -14.70
N TYR A 68 -4.57 9.49 -13.46
CA TYR A 68 -5.71 9.58 -12.52
C TYR A 68 -5.88 10.98 -11.92
N HIS A 69 -4.80 11.77 -11.87
CA HIS A 69 -4.80 13.14 -11.35
C HIS A 69 -4.03 14.06 -12.30
N ALA A 70 -4.68 15.16 -12.70
CA ALA A 70 -4.11 16.20 -13.56
C ALA A 70 -3.02 17.01 -12.85
#